data_AF-A0A9E2I1Y1-F1
#
_entry.id   AF-A0A9E2I1Y1-F1
#
_cell.length_a   1.000
_cell.length_b   1.000
_cell.length_c   1.000
_cell.angle_alpha   90.00
_cell.angle_beta   90.00
_cell.angle_gamma   90.00
#
_symmetry.space_group_name_H-M   'P 1'
#
loop_
_entity.id
_entity.type
_entity.pdbx_description
1 polymer ?
#
loop_
_entity_poly.entity_id
_entity_poly.type
_entity_poly.pdbx_seq_one_letter_code
_entity_poly.pdbx_strand_id
1 'polypeptide(L)'
;MDYETVKSELLKQARNAFETACTLRENQRIEIYLNNGMPKVSDILEESDEIVYGPERVLCYRVYGHDYLEGEIKTWIDYARVYPEPTDDMPMPEATDIEKSIRELISEIARRNGVNRDDVSSFEVFANLPMDLLGSIEQQIIEYWWSAKEEENGKTLALEQIDEALVQVA
;
A
#
# COMPACT_ATOMS: atom_id res chain seq x y z
N MET A 1 -30.40 -4.06 -1.76
CA MET A 1 -29.14 -4.84 -1.84
C MET A 1 -28.99 -5.51 -0.48
N ASP A 2 -28.64 -6.79 -0.41
CA ASP A 2 -28.41 -7.45 0.89
C ASP A 2 -27.09 -6.99 1.52
N TYR A 3 -26.94 -7.21 2.83
CA TYR A 3 -25.81 -6.79 3.65
C TYR A 3 -24.46 -7.23 3.05
N GLU A 4 -24.34 -8.50 2.69
CA GLU A 4 -23.10 -9.09 2.17
C GLU A 4 -22.69 -8.47 0.83
N THR A 5 -23.66 -8.20 -0.04
CA THR A 5 -23.40 -7.54 -1.32
C THR A 5 -22.91 -6.10 -1.12
N VAL A 6 -23.51 -5.34 -0.20
CA VAL A 6 -23.07 -3.96 0.12
C VAL A 6 -21.67 -3.98 0.73
N LYS A 7 -21.42 -4.86 1.70
CA LYS A 7 -20.13 -5.00 2.38
C LYS A 7 -19.01 -5.34 1.39
N SER A 8 -19.26 -6.28 0.48
CA SER A 8 -18.30 -6.67 -0.56
C SER A 8 -17.96 -5.51 -1.50
N GLU A 9 -18.97 -4.74 -1.94
CA GLU A 9 -18.74 -3.57 -2.79
C GLU A 9 -17.99 -2.44 -2.05
N LEU A 10 -18.33 -2.17 -0.79
CA LEU A 10 -17.62 -1.20 0.04
C LEU A 10 -16.14 -1.60 0.24
N LEU A 11 -15.86 -2.89 0.49
CA LEU A 11 -14.50 -3.38 0.65
C LEU A 11 -13.68 -3.26 -0.63
N LYS A 12 -14.30 -3.55 -1.78
CA LYS A 12 -13.67 -3.34 -3.09
C LYS A 12 -13.32 -1.87 -3.32
N GLN A 13 -14.25 -0.97 -3.01
CA GLN A 13 -13.99 0.47 -3.10
C GLN A 13 -12.89 0.89 -2.11
N ALA A 14 -12.84 0.30 -0.91
CA ALA A 14 -11.83 0.57 0.11
C ALA A 14 -10.43 0.20 -0.36
N ARG A 15 -10.29 -0.96 -1.03
CA ARG A 15 -9.03 -1.36 -1.66
C ARG A 15 -8.57 -0.31 -2.68
N ASN A 16 -9.44 0.09 -3.59
CA ASN A 16 -9.08 1.08 -4.63
C ASN A 16 -8.73 2.45 -4.04
N ALA A 17 -9.48 2.88 -3.02
CA ALA A 17 -9.20 4.13 -2.30
C ALA A 17 -7.85 4.08 -1.59
N PHE A 18 -7.53 2.94 -0.95
CA PHE A 18 -6.26 2.71 -0.28
C PHE A 18 -5.08 2.76 -1.27
N GLU A 19 -5.18 2.05 -2.41
CA GLU A 19 -4.16 2.09 -3.47
C GLU A 19 -3.94 3.52 -3.97
N THR A 20 -5.04 4.26 -4.21
CA THR A 20 -4.94 5.66 -4.66
C THR A 20 -4.29 6.53 -3.59
N ALA A 21 -4.67 6.36 -2.33
CA ALA A 21 -4.14 7.14 -1.21
C ALA A 21 -2.63 6.97 -1.01
N CYS A 22 -2.05 5.82 -1.38
CA CYS A 22 -0.60 5.62 -1.37
C CYS A 22 0.17 6.55 -2.34
N THR A 23 -0.53 7.28 -3.20
CA THR A 23 0.05 8.28 -4.13
C THR A 23 -0.33 9.73 -3.79
N LEU A 24 -1.10 9.94 -2.72
CA LEU A 24 -1.59 11.26 -2.31
C LEU A 24 -0.75 11.84 -1.18
N ARG A 25 -0.86 13.15 -0.98
CA ARG A 25 -0.24 13.83 0.17
C ARG A 25 -0.98 13.51 1.46
N GLU A 26 -0.31 13.60 2.60
CA GLU A 26 -0.89 13.30 3.92
C GLU A 26 -2.12 14.15 4.26
N ASN A 27 -2.19 15.38 3.74
CA ASN A 27 -3.31 16.29 3.94
C ASN A 27 -4.48 16.03 2.97
N GLN A 28 -4.36 15.04 2.08
CA GLN A 28 -5.39 14.62 1.16
C GLN A 28 -6.02 13.31 1.64
N ARG A 29 -7.30 13.10 1.34
CA ARG A 29 -8.01 11.88 1.71
C ARG A 29 -9.04 11.45 0.68
N ILE A 30 -9.40 10.19 0.73
CA ILE A 30 -10.54 9.62 0.01
C ILE A 30 -11.49 9.02 1.04
N GLU A 31 -12.78 9.20 0.80
CA GLU A 31 -13.84 8.67 1.64
C GLU A 31 -14.79 7.79 0.85
N ILE A 32 -15.25 6.74 1.52
CA ILE A 32 -16.28 5.84 1.01
C ILE A 32 -17.46 5.95 1.94
N TYR A 33 -18.63 6.15 1.37
CA TYR A 33 -19.84 6.39 2.13
C TYR A 33 -21.03 5.75 1.44
N LEU A 34 -22.06 5.42 2.22
CA LEU A 34 -23.37 5.13 1.69
C LEU A 34 -24.09 6.44 1.43
N ASN A 35 -24.73 6.56 0.27
CA ASN A 35 -25.67 7.63 -0.06
C ASN A 35 -27.00 6.98 -0.43
N ASN A 36 -28.02 7.12 0.43
CA ASN A 36 -29.30 6.44 0.30
C ASN A 36 -29.13 4.92 0.11
N GLY A 37 -28.27 4.32 0.93
CA GLY A 37 -27.96 2.88 0.91
C GLY A 37 -27.10 2.41 -0.28
N MET A 38 -26.61 3.31 -1.12
CA MET A 38 -25.74 3.00 -2.25
C MET A 38 -24.30 3.41 -1.98
N PRO A 39 -23.31 2.51 -2.13
CA PRO A 39 -21.90 2.85 -2.02
C PRO A 39 -21.46 3.95 -2.99
N LYS A 40 -20.69 4.91 -2.48
CA LYS A 40 -20.09 6.01 -3.22
C LYS A 40 -18.68 6.28 -2.71
N VAL A 41 -17.83 6.74 -3.62
CA VAL A 41 -16.47 7.20 -3.33
C VAL A 41 -16.44 8.70 -3.58
N SER A 42 -15.76 9.44 -2.70
CA SER A 42 -15.51 10.86 -2.91
C SER A 42 -14.48 11.09 -4.01
N ASP A 43 -14.40 12.32 -4.51
CA ASP A 43 -13.16 12.78 -5.14
C ASP A 43 -12.04 12.87 -4.08
N ILE A 44 -10.82 13.26 -4.49
CA ILE A 44 -9.74 13.56 -3.55
C ILE A 44 -10.12 14.84 -2.79
N LEU A 45 -10.14 14.74 -1.47
CA LEU A 45 -10.50 15.82 -0.55
C LEU A 45 -9.25 16.34 0.13
N GLU A 46 -9.14 17.65 0.28
CA GLU A 46 -8.16 18.27 1.16
C GLU A 46 -8.64 18.21 2.62
N GLU A 47 -7.71 18.35 3.57
CA GLU A 47 -8.01 18.36 5.01
C GLU A 47 -9.11 19.37 5.38
N SER A 48 -9.14 20.52 4.70
CA SER A 48 -10.13 21.57 4.91
C SER A 48 -11.52 21.29 4.32
N ASP A 49 -11.66 20.28 3.45
CA ASP A 49 -12.95 19.98 2.83
C ASP A 49 -13.89 19.35 3.87
N GLU A 50 -15.01 20.00 4.15
CA GLU A 50 -16.03 19.48 5.06
C GLU A 50 -17.10 18.70 4.29
N ILE A 51 -17.38 17.48 4.76
CA ILE A 51 -18.49 16.67 4.29
C ILE A 51 -19.55 16.60 5.38
N VAL A 52 -20.78 16.95 5.01
CA VAL A 52 -21.95 16.82 5.87
C VAL A 52 -22.46 15.38 5.79
N TYR A 53 -22.39 14.66 6.92
CA TYR A 53 -23.00 13.35 7.09
C TYR A 53 -24.38 13.46 7.74
N GLY A 54 -25.19 12.42 7.56
CA GLY A 54 -26.53 12.36 8.11
C GLY A 54 -27.18 11.00 7.85
N PRO A 55 -28.48 10.85 8.14
CA PRO A 55 -29.18 9.57 7.99
C PRO A 55 -29.11 8.98 6.58
N GLU A 56 -29.04 9.85 5.57
CA GLU A 56 -28.93 9.44 4.16
C GLU A 56 -27.48 9.29 3.68
N ARG A 57 -26.51 9.83 4.43
CA ARG A 57 -25.09 9.82 4.07
C ARG A 57 -24.23 9.34 5.23
N VAL A 58 -23.80 8.09 5.19
CA VAL A 58 -23.07 7.41 6.27
C VAL A 58 -21.64 7.11 5.81
N LEU A 59 -20.65 7.63 6.53
CA LEU A 59 -19.24 7.32 6.28
C LEU A 59 -18.98 5.84 6.58
N CYS A 60 -18.33 5.14 5.66
CA CYS A 60 -18.00 3.71 5.79
C CYS A 60 -16.50 3.44 5.83
N TYR A 61 -15.70 4.29 5.21
CA TYR A 61 -14.25 4.19 5.24
C TYR A 61 -13.62 5.54 4.92
N ARG A 62 -12.52 5.85 5.59
CA ARG A 62 -11.67 7.00 5.28
C ARG A 62 -10.22 6.56 5.24
N VAL A 63 -9.51 7.02 4.22
CA VAL A 63 -8.07 6.82 4.10
C VAL A 63 -7.40 8.14 3.70
N TYR A 64 -6.34 8.49 4.42
CA TYR A 64 -5.50 9.64 4.11
C TYR A 64 -4.36 9.23 3.20
N GLY A 65 -3.85 10.19 2.45
CA GLY A 65 -2.64 10.00 1.68
C GLY A 65 -1.47 9.62 2.57
N HIS A 66 -0.49 8.96 1.98
CA HIS A 66 0.76 8.64 2.65
C HIS A 66 1.86 9.36 1.90
N ASP A 67 2.63 10.23 2.57
CA ASP A 67 3.72 10.89 1.87
C ASP A 67 4.74 9.84 1.46
N TYR A 68 5.01 9.83 0.16
CA TYR A 68 6.23 9.32 -0.45
C TYR A 68 6.67 7.90 -0.02
N LEU A 69 6.31 6.91 -0.83
CA LEU A 69 6.80 5.52 -0.72
C LEU A 69 8.33 5.38 -0.83
N GLU A 70 9.08 6.45 -1.13
CA GLU A 70 10.55 6.41 -1.27
C GLU A 70 11.25 5.80 -0.04
N GLY A 71 10.81 6.12 1.18
CA GLY A 71 11.38 5.54 2.40
C GLY A 71 11.20 4.02 2.44
N GLU A 72 9.99 3.55 2.13
CA GLU A 72 9.64 2.14 2.07
C GLU A 72 10.38 1.41 0.94
N ILE A 73 10.47 2.02 -0.24
CA ILE A 73 11.19 1.47 -1.39
C ILE A 73 12.67 1.29 -1.03
N LYS A 74 13.29 2.23 -0.31
CA LYS A 74 14.66 2.07 0.17
C LYS A 74 14.80 0.95 1.19
N THR A 75 13.86 0.83 2.13
CA THR A 75 13.82 -0.30 3.08
C THR A 75 13.71 -1.64 2.34
N TRP A 76 12.89 -1.71 1.29
CA TRP A 76 12.78 -2.89 0.42
C TRP A 76 14.06 -3.17 -0.38
N ILE A 77 14.74 -2.14 -0.89
CA ILE A 77 16.06 -2.29 -1.52
C ILE A 77 17.07 -2.87 -0.53
N ASP A 78 17.08 -2.38 0.70
CA ASP A 78 18.00 -2.85 1.74
C ASP A 78 17.66 -4.28 2.18
N TYR A 79 16.38 -4.62 2.29
CA TYR A 79 15.93 -5.99 2.52
C TYR A 79 16.39 -6.94 1.41
N ALA A 80 16.27 -6.53 0.13
CA ALA A 80 16.70 -7.34 -1.00
C ALA A 80 18.21 -7.66 -0.98
N ARG A 81 19.04 -6.89 -0.28
CA ARG A 81 20.48 -7.18 -0.11
C ARG A 81 20.74 -8.33 0.85
N VAL A 82 19.82 -8.59 1.78
CA VAL A 82 19.98 -9.64 2.78
C VAL A 82 19.76 -11.00 2.11
N TYR A 83 20.77 -11.85 2.18
CA TYR A 83 20.63 -13.26 1.83
C TYR A 83 20.20 -13.99 3.11
N PRO A 84 18.97 -14.50 3.20
CA PRO A 84 18.53 -15.22 4.39
C PRO A 84 19.42 -16.45 4.60
N GLU A 85 20.06 -16.55 5.75
CA GLU A 85 20.82 -17.74 6.12
C GLU A 85 19.87 -18.92 6.34
N PRO A 86 20.23 -20.14 5.92
CA PRO A 86 19.41 -21.31 6.19
C PRO A 86 19.36 -21.56 7.71
N THR A 87 18.16 -21.80 8.23
CA THR A 87 17.98 -22.39 9.57
C THR A 87 17.81 -23.90 9.44
N ASP A 88 18.21 -24.66 10.46
CA ASP A 88 18.27 -26.14 10.47
C ASP A 88 17.00 -26.85 9.93
N ASP A 89 15.82 -26.21 10.01
CA ASP A 89 14.53 -26.78 9.62
C ASP A 89 13.84 -26.12 8.40
N MET A 90 14.47 -25.13 7.74
CA MET A 90 13.87 -24.50 6.54
C MET A 90 14.90 -24.25 5.43
N PRO A 91 14.62 -24.65 4.17
CA PRO A 91 15.48 -24.32 3.05
C PRO A 91 15.57 -22.80 2.87
N MET A 92 16.70 -22.32 2.33
CA MET A 92 16.87 -20.91 1.98
C MET A 92 15.71 -20.49 1.05
N PRO A 93 14.90 -19.49 1.43
CA PRO A 93 13.82 -19.04 0.57
C PRO A 93 14.41 -18.50 -0.75
N GLU A 94 13.81 -18.88 -1.87
CA GLU A 94 14.21 -18.36 -3.16
C GLU A 94 13.95 -16.86 -3.21
N ALA A 95 14.92 -16.12 -3.75
CA ALA A 95 14.77 -14.69 -3.93
C ALA A 95 13.61 -14.39 -4.90
N THR A 96 12.81 -13.38 -4.57
CA THR A 96 11.74 -12.94 -5.47
C THR A 96 12.33 -12.33 -6.74
N ASP A 97 11.53 -12.23 -7.81
CA ASP A 97 12.00 -11.62 -9.06
C ASP A 97 12.38 -10.14 -8.85
N ILE A 98 11.69 -9.43 -7.95
CA ILE A 98 12.05 -8.07 -7.55
C ILE A 98 13.42 -8.04 -6.86
N GLU A 99 13.66 -8.93 -5.90
CA GLU A 99 14.95 -9.01 -5.20
C GLU A 99 16.08 -9.32 -6.18
N LYS A 100 15.86 -10.22 -7.15
CA LYS A 100 16.83 -10.51 -8.21
C LYS A 100 17.12 -9.28 -9.06
N SER A 101 16.09 -8.57 -9.52
CA SER A 101 16.24 -7.35 -10.32
C SER A 101 16.96 -6.23 -9.56
N ILE A 102 16.65 -6.02 -8.28
CA ILE A 102 17.36 -5.06 -7.43
C ILE A 102 18.84 -5.45 -7.29
N ARG A 103 19.14 -6.73 -7.05
CA ARG A 103 20.52 -7.24 -6.94
C ARG A 103 21.31 -7.10 -8.24
N GLU A 104 20.65 -7.29 -9.39
CA GLU A 104 21.23 -7.06 -10.71
C GLU A 104 21.56 -5.58 -10.91
N LEU A 105 20.62 -4.68 -10.65
CA LEU A 105 20.83 -3.23 -10.74
C LEU A 105 21.98 -2.76 -9.84
N ILE A 106 22.07 -3.25 -8.60
CA ILE A 106 23.21 -2.97 -7.70
C ILE A 106 24.54 -3.38 -8.36
N SER A 107 24.57 -4.54 -9.02
CA SER A 107 25.77 -5.04 -9.69
C SER A 107 26.16 -4.16 -10.88
N GLU A 108 25.18 -3.67 -11.63
CA GLU A 108 25.39 -2.77 -12.76
C GLU A 108 25.94 -1.41 -12.31
N ILE A 109 25.35 -0.82 -11.27
CA ILE A 109 25.81 0.45 -10.67
C ILE A 109 27.23 0.30 -10.14
N ALA A 110 27.50 -0.76 -9.36
CA ALA A 110 28.83 -1.05 -8.82
C ALA A 110 29.89 -1.13 -9.93
N ARG A 111 29.59 -1.89 -10.99
CA ARG A 111 30.48 -2.03 -12.16
C ARG A 111 30.68 -0.71 -12.89
N ARG A 112 29.62 0.08 -13.08
CA ARG A 112 29.68 1.39 -13.75
C ARG A 112 30.56 2.38 -12.99
N ASN A 113 30.50 2.34 -11.66
CA ASN A 113 31.18 3.29 -10.79
C ASN A 113 32.56 2.81 -10.31
N GLY A 114 32.90 1.53 -10.54
CA GLY A 114 34.17 0.95 -10.09
C GLY A 114 34.26 0.76 -8.58
N VAL A 115 33.13 0.51 -7.92
CA VAL A 115 33.02 0.29 -6.46
C VAL A 115 32.54 -1.14 -6.15
N ASN A 116 32.62 -1.58 -4.89
CA ASN A 116 32.01 -2.86 -4.52
C ASN A 116 30.49 -2.72 -4.44
N ARG A 117 29.78 -3.86 -4.58
CA ARG A 117 28.32 -3.90 -4.49
C ARG A 117 27.80 -3.41 -3.13
N ASP A 118 28.53 -3.71 -2.07
CA ASP A 118 28.18 -3.33 -0.69
C ASP A 118 28.33 -1.82 -0.46
N ASP A 119 29.11 -1.12 -1.30
CA ASP A 119 29.33 0.33 -1.23
C ASP A 119 28.25 1.12 -1.99
N VAL A 120 27.41 0.47 -2.80
CA VAL A 120 26.31 1.13 -3.51
C VAL A 120 25.20 1.42 -2.52
N SER A 121 24.83 2.69 -2.32
CA SER A 121 23.76 3.08 -1.39
C SER A 121 22.35 2.77 -1.91
N SER A 122 21.37 2.57 -1.03
CA SER A 122 19.95 2.42 -1.42
C SER A 122 19.39 3.67 -2.11
N PHE A 123 19.88 4.86 -1.77
CA PHE A 123 19.58 6.11 -2.50
C PHE A 123 20.02 6.04 -3.96
N GLU A 124 21.21 5.51 -4.23
CA GLU A 124 21.72 5.40 -5.60
C GLU A 124 20.94 4.36 -6.41
N VAL A 125 20.60 3.23 -5.79
CA VAL A 125 19.73 2.23 -6.41
C VAL A 125 18.37 2.85 -6.75
N PHE A 126 17.72 3.51 -5.79
CA PHE A 126 16.44 4.19 -5.98
C PHE A 126 16.48 5.18 -7.16
N ALA A 127 17.51 6.04 -7.22
CA ALA A 127 17.68 7.02 -8.29
C ALA A 127 17.92 6.40 -9.68
N ASN A 128 18.28 5.12 -9.76
CA ASN A 128 18.51 4.39 -11.00
C ASN A 128 17.46 3.28 -11.24
N LEU A 129 16.39 3.19 -10.44
CA LEU A 129 15.35 2.19 -10.64
C LEU A 129 14.64 2.41 -11.99
N PRO A 130 14.56 1.38 -12.85
CA PRO A 130 13.65 1.38 -13.98
C PRO A 130 12.19 1.60 -13.54
N MET A 131 11.41 2.36 -14.30
CA MET A 131 10.02 2.71 -13.94
C MET A 131 9.11 1.49 -13.74
N ASP A 132 9.33 0.44 -14.51
CA ASP A 132 8.62 -0.84 -14.38
C ASP A 132 8.96 -1.58 -13.08
N LEU A 133 10.24 -1.57 -12.68
CA LEU A 133 10.67 -2.14 -11.40
C LEU A 133 10.17 -1.30 -10.22
N LEU A 134 10.21 0.04 -10.34
CA LEU A 134 9.66 0.96 -9.35
C LEU A 134 8.18 0.68 -9.09
N GLY A 135 7.35 0.64 -10.13
CA GLY A 135 5.92 0.33 -9.99
C GLY A 135 5.64 -1.08 -9.45
N SER A 136 6.51 -2.05 -9.75
CA SER A 136 6.40 -3.40 -9.19
C SER A 136 6.70 -3.44 -7.68
N ILE A 137 7.71 -2.69 -7.23
CA ILE A 137 8.03 -2.55 -5.80
C ILE A 137 6.88 -1.82 -5.07
N GLU A 138 6.39 -0.72 -5.63
CA GLU A 138 5.25 0.02 -5.09
C GLU A 138 4.03 -0.89 -4.91
N GLN A 139 3.68 -1.68 -5.93
CA GLN A 139 2.55 -2.62 -5.82
C GLN A 139 2.79 -3.66 -4.70
N GLN A 140 4.00 -4.20 -4.55
CA GLN A 140 4.28 -5.15 -3.47
C GLN A 140 4.16 -4.52 -2.09
N ILE A 141 4.61 -3.28 -1.92
CA ILE A 141 4.43 -2.52 -0.66
C ILE A 141 2.94 -2.35 -0.38
N ILE A 142 2.15 -1.92 -1.36
CA ILE A 142 0.71 -1.68 -1.22
C ILE A 142 -0.07 -2.99 -0.96
N GLU A 143 0.34 -4.10 -1.57
CA GLU A 143 -0.20 -5.44 -1.27
C GLU A 143 0.16 -5.88 0.14
N TYR A 144 1.41 -5.66 0.56
CA TYR A 144 1.86 -5.98 1.91
C TYR A 144 1.04 -5.21 2.94
N TRP A 145 0.96 -3.87 2.84
CA TRP A 145 0.20 -3.05 3.79
C TRP A 145 -1.29 -3.39 3.85
N TRP A 146 -1.89 -3.82 2.74
CA TRP A 146 -3.28 -4.20 2.72
C TRP A 146 -3.54 -5.60 3.26
N SER A 147 -2.65 -6.56 3.00
CA SER A 147 -2.89 -7.98 3.23
C SER A 147 -1.95 -8.63 4.26
N ALA A 148 -1.09 -7.86 4.92
CA ALA A 148 -0.14 -8.38 5.90
C ALA A 148 -0.88 -9.16 7.00
N LYS A 149 -0.24 -10.22 7.50
CA LYS A 149 -0.83 -11.07 8.56
C LYS A 149 -0.78 -10.43 9.95
N GLU A 150 -0.22 -9.22 10.06
CA GLU A 150 -0.18 -8.43 11.27
C GLU A 150 -1.61 -8.01 11.69
N GLU A 151 -1.83 -7.79 12.99
CA GLU A 151 -3.15 -7.50 13.56
C GLU A 151 -3.79 -6.22 12.99
N GLU A 152 -2.99 -5.26 12.49
CA GLU A 152 -3.46 -3.97 11.97
C GLU A 152 -3.00 -3.74 10.51
N ASN A 153 -3.53 -4.52 9.56
CA ASN A 153 -3.36 -4.25 8.12
C ASN A 153 -4.51 -3.38 7.56
N GLY A 154 -4.30 -2.78 6.39
CA GLY A 154 -5.27 -1.89 5.75
C GLY A 154 -6.64 -2.53 5.49
N LYS A 155 -6.69 -3.82 5.17
CA LYS A 155 -7.95 -4.55 4.96
C LYS A 155 -8.72 -4.75 6.25
N THR A 156 -8.05 -5.11 7.34
CA THR A 156 -8.67 -5.28 8.66
C THR A 156 -9.25 -3.96 9.13
N LEU A 157 -8.48 -2.86 9.07
CA LEU A 157 -8.95 -1.53 9.44
C LEU A 157 -10.13 -1.05 8.58
N ALA A 158 -10.11 -1.34 7.28
CA ALA A 158 -11.24 -1.03 6.40
C ALA A 158 -12.49 -1.83 6.76
N LEU A 159 -12.34 -3.12 7.04
CA LEU A 159 -13.46 -3.98 7.43
C LEU A 159 -14.10 -3.53 8.75
N GLU A 160 -13.31 -3.15 9.74
CA GLU A 160 -13.81 -2.65 11.02
C GLU A 160 -14.65 -1.38 10.85
N GLN A 161 -14.16 -0.40 10.09
CA GLN A 161 -14.90 0.83 9.80
C GLN A 161 -16.20 0.55 9.02
N ILE A 162 -16.14 -0.34 8.02
CA ILE A 162 -17.31 -0.72 7.22
C ILE A 162 -18.36 -1.41 8.09
N ASP A 163 -17.96 -2.38 8.91
CA ASP A 163 -18.87 -3.12 9.78
C ASP A 163 -19.52 -2.18 10.81
N GLU A 164 -18.75 -1.28 11.41
CA GLU A 164 -19.28 -0.27 12.34
C GLU A 164 -20.30 0.65 11.66
N ALA A 165 -20.04 1.09 10.43
CA ALA A 165 -20.96 1.90 9.65
C ALA A 165 -22.24 1.16 9.27
N LEU A 166 -22.14 -0.12 8.87
CA LEU A 166 -23.29 -0.92 8.47
C LEU A 166 -24.21 -1.26 9.64
N VAL A 167 -23.68 -1.41 10.85
CA VAL A 167 -24.48 -1.58 12.08
C VAL A 167 -25.37 -0.36 12.34
N GLN A 168 -24.96 0.84 11.95
CA GLN A 168 -25.74 2.07 12.17
C GLN A 168 -26.93 2.22 11.23
N VAL A 169 -26.95 1.48 10.11
CA VAL A 169 -27.98 1.55 9.07
C VAL A 169 -28.84 0.28 8.96
N ALA A 170 -28.53 -0.76 9.74
CA ALA A 170 -29.33 -1.98 9.86
C ALA A 170 -30.49 -1.82 10.86
#